data_AF-A0A520GLA3-F1
#
_entry.id   AF-A0A520GLA3-F1
#
_cell.length_a   1.000
_cell.length_b   1.000
_cell.length_c   1.000
_cell.angle_alpha   90.00
_cell.angle_beta   90.00
_cell.angle_gamma   90.00
#
_symmetry.space_group_name_H-M   'P 1'
#
loop_
_entity.id
_entity.type
_entity.pdbx_description
1 polymer ?
#
loop_
_entity_poly.entity_id
_entity_poly.type
_entity_poly.pdbx_seq_one_letter_code
_entity_poly.pdbx_strand_id
1 'polypeptide(L)' 'MSQITLKELYVDELRDLWSANGQMARALKKISSQATNAKLKALVDSCPASIERHTQSFRD' A
#
# COMPACT_ATOMS: atom_id res chain seq x y z
N MET A 1 17.22 -19.55 20.23
CA MET A 1 16.07 -18.78 19.72
C MET A 1 16.42 -17.32 19.84
N SER A 2 16.34 -16.54 18.77
CA SER A 2 16.60 -15.10 18.83
C SER A 2 15.51 -14.44 19.68
N GLN A 3 15.90 -13.66 20.70
CA GLN A 3 14.95 -12.81 21.42
C GLN A 3 14.72 -11.57 20.57
N ILE A 4 13.61 -11.55 19.83
CA ILE A 4 13.17 -10.39 19.07
C ILE A 4 12.63 -9.37 20.08
N THR A 5 13.16 -8.16 20.05
CA THR A 5 12.65 -7.04 20.85
C THR A 5 11.34 -6.53 20.25
N LEU A 6 10.46 -5.94 21.07
CA LEU A 6 9.26 -5.26 20.55
C LEU A 6 9.60 -4.19 19.50
N LYS A 7 10.78 -3.57 19.61
CA LYS A 7 11.26 -2.58 18.65
C LYS A 7 11.57 -3.20 17.29
N GLU A 8 12.19 -4.37 17.26
CA GLU A 8 12.48 -5.09 16.01
C GLU A 8 11.18 -5.58 15.36
N LEU A 9 10.26 -6.16 16.14
CA LEU A 9 8.94 -6.55 15.64
C LEU A 9 8.19 -5.35 15.05
N TYR A 10 8.18 -4.21 15.75
CA TYR A 10 7.54 -2.99 15.26
C TYR A 10 8.13 -2.51 13.93
N VAL A 11 9.45 -2.53 13.77
CA VAL A 11 10.12 -2.13 12.52
C VAL A 11 9.79 -3.09 11.38
N ASP A 12 9.70 -4.39 11.65
CA ASP A 12 9.37 -5.38 10.63
C ASP A 12 7.91 -5.27 10.18
N GLU A 13 6.96 -5.07 11.11
CA GLU A 13 5.56 -4.81 10.77
C GLU A 13 5.40 -3.52 9.95
N LEU A 14 6.17 -2.46 10.26
CA LEU A 14 6.19 -1.24 9.43
C LEU A 14 6.70 -1.49 8.01
N ARG A 15 7.72 -2.34 7.84
CA ARG A 15 8.24 -2.75 6.52
C ARG A 15 7.21 -3.53 5.73
N ASP A 16 6.47 -4.42 6.40
CA ASP A 16 5.42 -5.21 5.78
C ASP A 16 4.24 -4.32 5.33
N LEU A 17 3.81 -3.38 6.16
CA LEU A 17 2.78 -2.40 5.80
C LEU A 17 3.22 -1.52 4.61
N TRP A 18 4.47 -1.08 4.59
CA TRP A 18 5.04 -0.32 3.47
C TRP A 18 5.03 -1.14 2.17
N SER A 19 5.48 -2.39 2.22
CA SER A 19 5.47 -3.31 1.09
C SER A 19 4.05 -3.59 0.59
N ALA A 20 3.11 -3.85 1.51
CA ALA A 20 1.71 -4.11 1.21
C ALA A 20 1.04 -2.93 0.48
N ASN A 21 1.31 -1.70 0.91
CA ASN A 21 0.81 -0.50 0.23
C ASN A 21 1.33 -0.39 -1.20
N GLY A 22 2.61 -0.66 -1.42
CA GLY A 22 3.19 -0.71 -2.77
C GLY A 22 2.57 -1.80 -3.65
N GLN A 23 2.27 -2.97 -3.08
CA GLN A 23 1.58 -4.06 -3.78
C GLN A 23 0.15 -3.67 -4.15
N MET A 24 -0.59 -3.05 -3.23
CA MET A 24 -1.95 -2.58 -3.45
C MET A 24 -2.03 -1.52 -4.56
N ALA A 25 -1.12 -0.54 -4.58
CA ALA A 25 -1.06 0.47 -5.64
C ALA A 25 -0.85 -0.16 -7.03
N ARG A 26 0.04 -1.16 -7.14
CA ARG A 26 0.25 -1.91 -8.39
C ARG A 26 -0.97 -2.71 -8.80
N ALA A 27 -1.67 -3.34 -7.84
CA ALA A 27 -2.88 -4.10 -8.11
C ALA A 27 -4.01 -3.20 -8.63
N LEU A 28 -4.23 -2.04 -8.01
CA LEU A 28 -5.24 -1.07 -8.44
C LEU A 28 -4.99 -0.57 -9.86
N LYS A 29 -3.73 -0.33 -10.25
CA LYS A 29 -3.38 0.02 -11.63
C LYS A 29 -3.81 -1.05 -12.64
N LYS A 30 -3.63 -2.33 -12.30
CA LYS A 30 -4.09 -3.45 -13.14
C LYS A 30 -5.62 -3.52 -13.19
N ILE A 31 -6.29 -3.37 -12.05
CA ILE A 31 -7.76 -3.38 -11.98
C ILE A 31 -8.35 -2.23 -12.81
N SER A 32 -7.79 -1.03 -12.72
CA SER A 32 -8.23 0.12 -13.51
C SER A 32 -8.13 -0.09 -15.03
N SER A 33 -7.11 -0.82 -15.50
CA SER A 33 -6.98 -1.16 -16.93
C SER A 33 -8.05 -2.14 -17.43
N GLN A 34 -8.70 -2.87 -16.52
CA GLN A 34 -9.74 -3.85 -16.84
C GLN A 34 -11.15 -3.35 -16.49
N ALA A 35 -11.27 -2.21 -15.79
CA ALA A 35 -12.54 -1.64 -15.38
C ALA A 35 -13.29 -1.06 -16.59
N THR A 36 -14.42 -1.67 -16.95
CA THR A 36 -15.30 -1.20 -18.03
C THR A 36 -16.34 -0.18 -17.55
N ASN A 37 -16.65 -0.17 -16.25
CA ASN A 37 -17.53 0.83 -15.65
C ASN A 37 -16.76 2.13 -15.36
N ALA A 38 -17.20 3.24 -15.96
CA ALA A 38 -16.53 4.53 -15.84
C ALA A 38 -16.42 5.05 -14.39
N LYS A 39 -17.43 4.82 -13.55
CA LYS A 39 -17.40 5.24 -12.13
C LYS A 39 -16.41 4.40 -11.33
N LEU A 40 -16.39 3.08 -11.55
CA LEU A 40 -15.42 2.18 -10.90
C LEU A 40 -14.00 2.54 -11.31
N LYS A 41 -13.77 2.80 -12.60
CA LYS A 41 -12.48 3.21 -13.12
C LYS A 41 -11.98 4.51 -12.46
N ALA A 42 -12.83 5.54 -12.41
CA ALA A 42 -12.49 6.81 -11.76
C ALA A 42 -12.16 6.65 -10.26
N LEU A 43 -12.91 5.79 -9.55
CA LEU A 43 -12.64 5.50 -8.14
C LEU A 43 -11.28 4.82 -7.98
N VAL A 44 -11.02 3.75 -8.75
CA VAL A 44 -9.76 3.00 -8.68
C VAL A 44 -8.57 3.86 -9.12
N ASP A 45 -8.73 4.78 -10.08
CA ASP A 45 -7.68 5.71 -10.51
C ASP A 45 -7.34 6.77 -9.45
N SER A 46 -8.27 7.08 -8.54
CA SER A 46 -8.03 8.03 -7.44
C SER A 46 -7.30 7.43 -6.24
N CYS A 47 -7.39 6.10 -6.04
CA CYS A 47 -6.84 5.42 -4.86
C CYS A 47 -5.29 5.42 -4.76
N PRO A 48 -4.50 5.25 -5.85
CA PRO A 48 -3.05 5.19 -5.78
C PRO A 48 -2.40 6.43 -5.15
N ALA A 49 -2.89 7.63 -5.45
CA ALA A 49 -2.36 8.88 -4.90
C ALA A 49 -2.59 8.99 -3.38
N SER A 50 -3.69 8.43 -2.88
CA SER A 50 -3.98 8.36 -1.43
C SER A 50 -3.11 7.31 -0.74
N ILE A 51 -2.85 6.18 -1.39
CA ILE A 51 -1.96 5.12 -0.89
C ILE A 51 -0.52 5.63 -0.81
N GLU A 52 -0.06 6.36 -1.82
CA GLU A 52 1.29 6.91 -1.87
C GLU A 52 1.51 7.95 -0.76
N ARG A 53 0.52 8.83 -0.51
CA ARG A 53 0.52 9.74 0.64
C ARG A 53 0.58 9.00 1.98
N HIS A 54 -0.24 7.97 2.17
CA HIS A 54 -0.22 7.18 3.42
C HIS A 54 1.09 6.40 3.60
N THR A 55 1.74 6.03 2.49
CA THR A 55 3.03 5.32 2.49
C THR A 55 4.18 6.23 2.87
N GLN A 56 4.11 7.52 2.54
CA GLN A 56 5.10 8.52 2.95
C GLN A 56 5.13 8.73 4.48
N SER A 57 4.01 8.53 5.17
CA SER A 57 3.90 8.62 6.64
C SER A 57 4.79 7.62 7.39
N PHE A 58 5.27 6.55 6.74
CA PHE A 58 6.16 5.55 7.33
C PHE A 58 7.65 5.87 7.11
N ARG A 59 7.96 6.99 6.46
CA ARG A 59 9.31 7.39 6.08
C ARG A 59 9.97 8.37 7.07
N ASP A 60 9.16 9.05 7.88
CA ASP A 60 9.55 10.02 8.91
C ASP A 60 9.38 9.41 10.31
#